data_AF-Q2RTI9-F1
#
_entry.id   AF-Q2RTI9-F1
#
_cell.length_a   1.000
_cell.length_b   1.000
_cell.length_c   1.000
_cell.angle_alpha   90.00
_cell.angle_beta   90.00
_cell.angle_gamma   90.00
#
_symmetry.space_group_name_H-M   'P 1'
#
loop_
_entity.id
_entity.type
_entity.pdbx_description
1 polymer ?
#
loop_
_entity_poly.entity_id
_entity_poly.type
_entity_poly.pdbx_seq_one_letter_code
_entity_poly.pdbx_strand_id
1 'polypeptide(L)'
;MDKRSYWVVGGEYADTSFSALVEGTPEERFGPFTESGAHECWRALTGKTVDNAMVRYFVRNEDDRQGKAFFVVGGEYAGTDFKTMAEGHSVERYGPFEKQEAMIFWRGITSQTVDSALHRYDIVSDREIDDFLGRFAAG
;
A
#
# COMPACT_ATOMS: atom_id res chain seq x y z
N MET A 1 -13.00 -4.99 17.28
CA MET A 1 -11.91 -5.98 17.29
C MET A 1 -11.23 -5.92 15.95
N ASP A 2 -9.96 -5.54 15.91
CA ASP A 2 -9.17 -5.52 14.67
C ASP A 2 -9.04 -6.94 14.13
N LYS A 3 -9.59 -7.19 12.93
CA LYS A 3 -9.51 -8.46 12.20
C LYS A 3 -8.16 -8.71 11.52
N ARG A 4 -7.17 -7.88 11.83
CA ARG A 4 -5.88 -7.84 11.14
C ARG A 4 -4.96 -8.96 11.65
N SER A 5 -4.55 -9.83 10.73
CA SER A 5 -3.55 -10.87 11.00
C SER A 5 -2.14 -10.29 10.90
N TYR A 6 -1.30 -10.57 11.88
CA TYR A 6 0.11 -10.20 11.88
C TYR A 6 1.00 -11.43 11.76
N TRP A 7 2.14 -11.25 11.12
CA TRP A 7 3.15 -12.27 10.90
C TRP A 7 4.51 -11.72 11.30
N VAL A 8 5.37 -12.54 11.89
CA VAL A 8 6.79 -12.21 12.05
C VAL A 8 7.55 -12.89 10.93
N VAL A 9 8.31 -12.12 10.16
CA VAL A 9 9.04 -12.60 8.97
C VAL A 9 10.49 -12.17 9.00
N GLY A 10 11.39 -12.97 8.44
CA GLY A 10 12.80 -12.60 8.34
C GLY A 10 13.69 -13.82 8.30
N GLY A 11 14.90 -13.66 8.83
CA GLY A 11 15.93 -14.69 8.78
C GLY A 11 17.31 -14.05 8.66
N GLU A 12 18.25 -14.79 8.09
CA GLU A 12 19.61 -14.34 7.85
C GLU A 12 19.74 -13.63 6.49
N TYR A 13 20.30 -12.42 6.50
CA TYR A 13 20.50 -11.58 5.33
C TYR A 13 21.95 -11.63 4.85
N ALA A 14 22.14 -11.45 3.54
CA ALA A 14 23.46 -11.45 2.91
C ALA A 14 24.36 -10.32 3.46
N ASP A 15 23.76 -9.24 3.93
CA ASP A 15 24.43 -8.12 4.57
C ASP A 15 23.50 -7.37 5.54
N THR A 16 24.05 -6.35 6.20
CA THR A 16 23.32 -5.51 7.16
C THR A 16 22.40 -4.46 6.52
N SER A 17 22.22 -4.46 5.18
CA SER A 17 21.20 -3.65 4.50
C SER A 17 19.81 -4.29 4.61
N PHE A 18 19.75 -5.59 4.92
CA PHE A 18 18.53 -6.38 5.02
C PHE A 18 17.69 -6.37 3.73
N SER A 19 18.33 -6.26 2.57
CA SER A 19 17.68 -6.21 1.26
C SER A 19 17.50 -7.59 0.62
N ALA A 20 18.39 -8.54 0.91
CA ALA A 20 18.36 -9.91 0.39
C ALA A 20 18.74 -10.91 1.48
N LEU A 21 18.03 -12.04 1.52
CA LEU A 21 18.38 -13.18 2.37
C LEU A 21 19.67 -13.85 1.88
N VAL A 22 20.35 -14.57 2.76
CA VAL A 22 21.46 -15.45 2.38
C VAL A 22 20.99 -16.45 1.33
N GLU A 23 21.81 -16.66 0.29
CA GLU A 23 21.50 -17.59 -0.79
C GLU A 23 21.26 -19.01 -0.24
N GLY A 24 20.16 -19.62 -0.65
CA GLY A 24 19.76 -20.96 -0.19
C GLY A 24 18.94 -20.98 1.11
N THR A 25 18.74 -19.85 1.78
CA THR A 25 17.92 -19.75 3.00
C THR A 25 16.54 -19.16 2.66
N PRO A 26 15.43 -19.87 2.92
CA PRO A 26 14.09 -19.31 2.76
C PRO A 26 13.76 -18.27 3.84
N GLU A 27 12.86 -17.33 3.53
CA GLU A 27 12.31 -16.40 4.54
C GLU A 27 11.52 -17.20 5.59
N GLU A 28 11.91 -17.08 6.85
CA GLU A 28 11.16 -17.65 7.97
C GLU A 28 9.90 -16.83 8.23
N ARG A 29 8.81 -17.51 8.60
CA ARG A 29 7.50 -16.88 8.81
C ARG A 29 6.75 -17.53 9.97
N PHE A 30 6.36 -16.70 10.94
CA PHE A 30 5.65 -17.11 12.16
C PHE A 30 4.32 -16.38 12.27
N GLY A 31 3.23 -17.11 12.51
CA GLY A 31 1.87 -16.56 12.61
C GLY A 31 0.82 -17.49 11.98
N PRO A 32 -0.41 -17.00 11.76
CA PRO A 32 -0.87 -15.63 12.05
C PRO A 32 -1.02 -15.37 13.56
N PHE A 33 -0.79 -14.13 13.98
CA PHE A 33 -0.95 -13.67 15.36
C PHE A 33 -1.86 -12.44 15.43
N THR A 34 -2.30 -12.12 16.65
CA THR A 34 -2.69 -10.74 16.99
C THR A 34 -1.46 -9.84 16.99
N GLU A 35 -1.65 -8.51 16.94
CA GLU A 35 -0.53 -7.55 17.01
C GLU A 35 0.37 -7.80 18.23
N SER A 36 -0.23 -7.95 19.42
CA SER A 36 0.52 -8.25 20.65
C SER A 36 1.30 -9.56 20.55
N GLY A 37 0.66 -10.63 20.04
CA GLY A 37 1.30 -11.93 19.88
C GLY A 37 2.47 -11.89 18.89
N ALA A 38 2.34 -11.12 17.81
CA ALA A 38 3.44 -10.90 16.87
C ALA A 38 4.61 -10.17 17.52
N HIS A 39 4.35 -9.14 18.33
CA HIS A 39 5.41 -8.43 19.07
C HIS A 39 6.09 -9.27 20.14
N GLU A 40 5.37 -10.20 20.78
CA GLU A 40 5.96 -11.18 21.71
C GLU A 40 6.88 -12.16 20.97
N CYS A 41 6.39 -12.74 19.87
CA CYS A 41 7.17 -13.64 19.02
C CYS A 41 8.43 -12.94 18.48
N TRP A 42 8.28 -11.71 17.95
CA TRP A 42 9.38 -10.91 17.44
C TRP A 42 10.43 -10.59 18.51
N ARG A 43 10.01 -10.23 19.74
CA ARG A 43 10.93 -10.02 20.87
C ARG A 43 11.70 -11.29 21.22
N ALA A 44 11.01 -12.44 21.24
CA ALA A 44 11.65 -13.72 21.54
C ALA A 44 12.69 -14.12 20.47
N LEU A 45 12.37 -13.93 19.18
CA LEU A 45 13.32 -14.20 18.08
C LEU A 45 14.51 -13.24 18.12
N THR A 46 14.26 -11.94 18.24
CA THR A 46 15.32 -10.92 18.31
C THR A 46 16.25 -11.16 19.51
N GLY A 47 15.72 -11.54 20.67
CA GLY A 47 16.52 -11.88 21.84
C GLY A 47 17.40 -13.13 21.64
N LYS A 48 16.93 -14.12 20.87
CA LYS A 48 17.72 -15.32 20.53
C LYS A 48 18.83 -15.04 19.53
N THR A 49 18.68 -14.01 18.68
CA THR A 49 19.58 -13.73 17.55
C THR A 49 20.31 -12.41 17.70
N VAL A 50 20.30 -11.80 18.89
CA VAL A 50 20.85 -10.46 19.13
C VAL A 50 22.34 -10.34 18.78
N ASP A 51 23.10 -11.42 18.94
CA ASP A 51 24.53 -11.46 18.66
C ASP A 51 24.85 -11.64 17.17
N ASN A 52 23.86 -11.98 16.33
CA ASN A 52 24.03 -12.08 14.89
C ASN A 52 23.45 -10.85 14.18
N ALA A 53 24.32 -9.91 13.80
CA ALA A 53 23.95 -8.68 13.12
C ALA A 53 23.31 -8.89 11.73
N MET A 54 23.48 -10.07 11.12
CA MET A 54 22.91 -10.43 9.83
C MET A 54 21.50 -11.02 9.97
N VAL A 55 21.06 -11.38 11.18
CA VAL A 55 19.72 -11.94 11.41
C VAL A 55 18.77 -10.85 11.86
N ARG A 56 17.66 -10.68 11.13
CA ARG A 56 16.64 -9.70 11.49
C ARG A 56 15.24 -10.20 11.18
N TYR A 57 14.33 -9.91 12.10
CA TYR A 57 12.90 -10.21 11.96
C TYR A 57 12.08 -8.91 11.97
N PHE A 58 10.97 -8.93 11.23
CA PHE A 58 10.02 -7.83 11.08
C PHE A 58 8.60 -8.31 11.38
N VAL A 59 7.82 -7.48 12.07
CA VAL A 59 6.36 -7.69 12.16
C VAL A 59 5.73 -7.10 10.90
N ARG A 60 4.93 -7.89 10.20
CA ARG A 60 4.20 -7.50 8.99
C ARG A 60 2.73 -7.77 9.18
N ASN A 61 1.90 -6.85 8.71
CA ASN A 61 0.48 -7.12 8.56
C ASN A 61 0.26 -7.99 7.32
N GLU A 62 -0.66 -8.95 7.37
CA GLU A 62 -1.08 -9.74 6.21
C GLU A 62 -1.55 -8.83 5.06
N ASP A 63 -2.19 -7.71 5.41
CA ASP A 63 -2.63 -6.68 4.50
C ASP A 63 -1.49 -5.88 3.84
N ASP A 64 -0.25 -5.97 4.33
CA ASP A 64 0.90 -5.32 3.72
C ASP A 64 1.58 -6.18 2.64
N ARG A 65 1.17 -7.45 2.47
CA ARG A 65 1.93 -8.45 1.70
C ARG A 65 1.44 -8.71 0.27
N GLN A 66 0.29 -8.19 -0.12
CA GLN A 66 -0.13 -8.24 -1.53
C GLN A 66 0.27 -6.93 -2.18
N GLY A 67 0.97 -7.02 -3.31
CA GLY A 67 1.43 -5.88 -4.11
C GLY A 67 0.32 -4.85 -4.17
N LYS A 68 0.52 -3.74 -3.43
CA LYS A 68 -0.49 -2.70 -3.30
C LYS A 68 -0.60 -2.06 -4.67
N ALA A 69 -1.59 -2.48 -5.45
CA ALA A 69 -1.90 -1.82 -6.69
C ALA A 69 -2.51 -0.46 -6.34
N PHE A 70 -1.93 0.59 -6.89
CA PHE A 70 -2.46 1.94 -6.79
C PHE A 70 -3.10 2.33 -8.10
N PHE A 71 -4.13 3.15 -8.01
CA PHE A 71 -4.83 3.71 -9.14
C PHE A 71 -4.89 5.22 -8.99
N VAL A 72 -4.79 5.94 -10.11
CA VAL A 72 -5.08 7.37 -10.16
C VAL A 72 -6.51 7.51 -10.66
N VAL A 73 -7.37 8.15 -9.88
CA VAL A 73 -8.81 8.28 -10.15
C VAL A 73 -9.26 9.73 -10.02
N GLY A 74 -10.27 10.13 -10.80
CA GLY A 74 -10.79 11.50 -10.77
C GLY A 74 -11.30 11.96 -12.13
N GLY A 75 -11.05 13.21 -12.48
CA GLY A 75 -11.47 13.81 -13.74
C GLY A 75 -12.03 15.22 -13.54
N GLU A 76 -12.96 15.61 -14.42
CA GLU A 76 -13.66 16.89 -14.35
C GLU A 76 -14.94 16.80 -13.50
N TYR A 77 -15.09 17.72 -12.54
CA TYR A 77 -16.22 17.80 -11.64
C TYR A 77 -17.15 18.96 -11.99
N ALA A 78 -18.44 18.81 -11.69
CA ALA A 78 -19.43 19.87 -11.89
C ALA A 78 -19.23 21.07 -10.95
N GLY A 79 -18.48 20.88 -9.85
CA GLY A 79 -18.22 21.91 -8.84
C GLY A 79 -17.00 21.61 -7.98
N THR A 80 -16.57 22.62 -7.23
CA THR A 80 -15.38 22.57 -6.36
C THR A 80 -15.61 21.79 -5.05
N ASP A 81 -16.79 21.19 -4.86
CA ASP A 81 -17.04 20.22 -3.79
C ASP A 81 -16.61 18.80 -4.18
N PHE A 82 -16.31 18.58 -5.46
CA PHE A 82 -15.82 17.33 -6.04
C PHE A 82 -16.74 16.12 -5.75
N LYS A 83 -18.06 16.34 -5.70
CA LYS A 83 -19.05 15.28 -5.41
C LYS A 83 -19.73 14.70 -6.64
N THR A 84 -19.80 15.48 -7.71
CA THR A 84 -20.49 15.10 -8.95
C THR A 84 -19.59 15.35 -10.14
N MET A 85 -19.54 14.40 -11.08
CA MET A 85 -18.80 14.57 -12.33
C MET A 85 -19.46 15.64 -13.21
N ALA A 86 -18.67 16.32 -14.04
CA ALA A 86 -19.20 17.24 -15.03
C ALA A 86 -20.14 16.54 -16.03
N GLU A 87 -21.05 17.29 -16.65
CA GLU A 87 -22.04 16.72 -17.58
C GLU A 87 -21.36 16.01 -18.75
N GLY A 88 -21.71 14.74 -18.97
CA GLY A 88 -21.09 13.92 -20.03
C GLY A 88 -19.75 13.28 -19.65
N HIS A 89 -19.24 13.53 -18.45
CA HIS A 89 -18.00 12.94 -17.94
C HIS A 89 -18.28 11.82 -16.93
N SER A 90 -17.47 10.75 -17.01
CA SER A 90 -17.41 9.67 -16.01
C SER A 90 -16.09 9.73 -15.26
N VAL A 91 -16.03 9.12 -14.07
CA VAL A 91 -14.77 8.98 -13.33
C VAL A 91 -13.73 8.26 -14.19
N GLU A 92 -12.58 8.92 -14.37
CA GLU A 92 -11.41 8.36 -15.01
C GLU A 92 -10.64 7.47 -14.03
N ARG A 93 -10.05 6.39 -14.55
CA ARG A 93 -9.30 5.41 -13.77
C ARG A 93 -8.04 4.98 -14.54
N TYR A 94 -6.89 5.16 -13.91
CA TYR A 94 -5.58 4.78 -14.45
C TYR A 94 -4.87 3.81 -13.51
N GLY A 95 -4.25 2.76 -14.05
CA GLY A 95 -3.57 1.70 -13.29
C GLY A 95 -4.04 0.29 -13.70
N PRO A 96 -3.67 -0.76 -12.96
CA PRO A 96 -2.93 -0.73 -11.70
C PRO A 96 -1.47 -0.28 -11.87
N PHE A 97 -0.94 0.40 -10.85
CA PHE A 97 0.43 0.87 -10.77
C PHE A 97 1.10 0.42 -9.46
N GLU A 98 2.43 0.36 -9.46
CA GLU A 98 3.17 0.43 -8.21
C GLU A 98 3.09 1.84 -7.60
N LYS A 99 3.35 1.97 -6.29
CA LYS A 99 3.18 3.25 -5.56
C LYS A 99 3.93 4.42 -6.21
N GLN A 100 5.17 4.18 -6.62
CA GLN A 100 6.00 5.22 -7.20
C GLN A 100 5.53 5.62 -8.60
N GLU A 101 5.08 4.65 -9.40
CA GLU A 101 4.52 4.88 -10.73
C GLU A 101 3.22 5.69 -10.66
N ALA A 102 2.32 5.34 -9.73
CA ALA A 102 1.10 6.09 -9.48
C ALA A 102 1.39 7.56 -9.12
N MET A 103 2.39 7.80 -8.26
CA MET A 103 2.80 9.15 -7.88
C MET A 103 3.35 9.96 -9.07
N ILE A 104 4.12 9.33 -9.96
CA ILE A 104 4.65 9.98 -11.17
C ILE A 104 3.50 10.30 -12.12
N PHE A 105 2.61 9.34 -12.39
CA PHE A 105 1.46 9.52 -13.27
C PHE A 105 0.53 10.61 -12.76
N TRP A 106 0.17 10.57 -11.47
CA TRP A 106 -0.69 11.55 -10.83
C TRP A 106 -0.13 12.97 -10.94
N ARG A 107 1.19 13.16 -10.72
CA ARG A 107 1.84 14.45 -10.95
C ARG A 107 1.71 14.90 -12.40
N GLY A 108 1.97 13.98 -13.33
CA GLY A 108 1.91 14.26 -14.77
C GLY A 108 0.53 14.71 -15.25
N ILE A 109 -0.54 14.01 -14.84
CA ILE A 109 -1.90 14.36 -15.24
C ILE A 109 -2.38 15.64 -14.53
N THR A 110 -2.08 15.80 -13.24
CA THR A 110 -2.46 16.99 -12.47
C THR A 110 -1.78 18.26 -13.02
N SER A 111 -0.52 18.17 -13.45
CA SER A 111 0.17 19.30 -14.08
C SER A 111 -0.45 19.72 -15.42
N GLN A 112 -1.07 18.80 -16.16
CA GLN A 112 -1.76 19.12 -17.41
C GLN A 112 -3.09 19.86 -17.18
N THR A 113 -3.70 19.68 -16.01
CA THR A 113 -4.99 20.26 -15.67
C THR A 113 -4.91 21.35 -14.61
N VAL A 114 -3.71 21.89 -14.34
CA VAL A 114 -3.43 22.79 -13.21
C VAL A 114 -4.25 24.09 -13.24
N ASP A 115 -4.60 24.56 -14.44
CA ASP A 115 -5.37 25.79 -14.63
C ASP A 115 -6.89 25.58 -14.45
N SER A 116 -7.34 24.32 -14.31
CA SER A 116 -8.75 23.99 -14.07
C SER A 116 -9.02 23.79 -12.58
N ALA A 117 -9.82 24.68 -11.99
CA ALA A 117 -10.31 24.52 -10.62
C ALA A 117 -11.27 23.33 -10.43
N LEU A 118 -11.76 22.74 -11.53
CA LEU A 118 -12.73 21.65 -11.54
C LEU A 118 -12.11 20.29 -11.87
N HIS A 119 -10.81 20.24 -12.18
CA HIS A 119 -10.12 18.98 -12.44
C HIS A 119 -9.38 18.55 -11.18
N ARG A 120 -9.65 17.33 -10.73
CA ARG A 120 -8.97 16.75 -9.57
C ARG A 120 -8.73 15.27 -9.78
N TYR A 121 -7.56 14.83 -9.37
CA TYR A 121 -7.18 13.43 -9.32
C TYR A 121 -6.67 13.09 -7.94
N ASP A 122 -6.98 11.90 -7.47
CA ASP A 122 -6.49 11.32 -6.21
C ASP A 122 -5.87 9.94 -6.50
N ILE A 123 -4.99 9.49 -5.61
CA ILE A 123 -4.40 8.14 -5.67
C ILE A 123 -5.11 7.27 -4.65
N VAL A 124 -5.66 6.14 -5.08
CA VAL A 124 -6.34 5.16 -4.23
C VAL A 124 -5.69 3.80 -4.34
N SER A 125 -5.72 3.01 -3.27
CA SER A 125 -5.34 1.59 -3.32
C SER A 125 -6.44 0.73 -3.96
N ASP A 126 -6.08 -0.49 -4.33
CA ASP A 126 -7.01 -1.55 -4.74
C ASP A 126 -8.16 -1.80 -3.75
N ARG A 127 -7.95 -1.56 -2.46
CA ARG A 127 -8.99 -1.66 -1.43
C ARG A 127 -9.96 -0.49 -1.41
N GLU A 128 -9.50 0.68 -1.84
CA GLU A 128 -10.26 1.93 -1.74
C GLU A 128 -10.98 2.28 -3.05
N ILE A 129 -10.64 1.60 -4.15
CA ILE A 129 -11.12 1.98 -5.48
C ILE A 129 -12.62 1.78 -5.65
N ASP A 130 -13.17 0.66 -5.18
CA ASP A 130 -14.60 0.39 -5.31
C ASP A 130 -15.42 1.36 -4.47
N ASP A 131 -14.93 1.68 -3.26
CA ASP A 131 -15.51 2.70 -2.38
C ASP A 131 -15.45 4.11 -3.00
N PHE A 132 -14.39 4.43 -3.75
CA PHE A 132 -14.28 5.68 -4.49
C PHE A 132 -15.29 5.73 -5.63
N LEU A 133 -15.33 4.70 -6.48
CA LEU A 133 -16.21 4.63 -7.65
C LEU A 133 -17.69 4.61 -7.25
N GLY A 134 -18.02 3.93 -6.15
CA GLY A 134 -19.39 3.85 -5.63
C GLY A 134 -20.00 5.21 -5.28
N ARG A 135 -19.19 6.24 -4.98
CA ARG A 135 -19.66 7.61 -4.70
C ARG A 135 -20.30 8.28 -5.91
N PHE A 136 -19.94 7.85 -7.11
CA PHE A 136 -20.35 8.46 -8.37
C PHE A 136 -21.32 7.58 -9.18
N ALA A 137 -21.58 6.35 -8.73
CA ALA A 137 -22.51 5.43 -9.38
C ALA A 137 -24.00 5.74 -9.12
N ALA A 138 -24.31 6.74 -8.29
CA ALA A 138 -25.67 7.11 -7.88
C ALA A 138 -26.17 8.46 -8.46
N GLY A 139 -25.49 8.99 -9.48
CA GLY A 139 -25.85 10.24 -10.18
C GLY A 139 -26.70 9.99 -11.41
#